data_AF-A0A8C1XA08-F1
#
_entry.id   AF-A0A8C1XA08-F1
#
_cell.length_a   1.000
_cell.length_b   1.000
_cell.length_c   1.000
_cell.angle_alpha   90.00
_cell.angle_beta   90.00
_cell.angle_gamma   90.00
#
_symmetry.space_group_name_H-M   'P 1'
#
loop_
_entity.id
_entity.type
_entity.pdbx_description
1 polymer ?
#
loop_
_entity_poly.entity_id
_entity_poly.type
_entity_poly.pdbx_seq_one_letter_code
_entity_poly.pdbx_strand_id
1 'polypeptide(L)'
;MRACVGLLYLLVHVLARARGQYDLCKSLVSTDEGAVWEHYACQPKAQAMKEYMRIHVEPPGVTCGNPPERFCTLENPYLCSDECDASNPDLAHPPQLMQDRERSGLITYWQTVTWRRYPEPLQANISLSWNKTLELTDDIQITFEYGRPTVMVLEKSLNFGRTWQPFQYYADDCVDAFKMAPRRARDLTAANVTHVICTEQYSRWVGSKNEKVVRFEVRSRFTIFAGPRLLNMEGLYTRMESMKGLRDFFMFTNLRLRLLRPALGGTYVQRDNLMKYFYAISNVEVYINFLNIVTCVSCKHNTRGQNCEHCPTRKPLSLFGTCNVFPLTNSLSFFSECNCNTMGSLHDRCNGTGFCQCKEGTTGVKCDDCLPGYYWKQGCFPNVCDDELLLCQNGGTCVQNQRCSCTPDFKGVLCQQSRCDGGKKCNGASALTLSLALLLCPLLATLLGSAAS
;
A
#
# COMPACT_ATOMS: atom_id res chain seq x y z
N MET A 1 28.46 11.99 -28.92
CA MET A 1 27.91 10.71 -28.40
C MET A 1 27.99 10.56 -26.87
N ARG A 2 29.13 10.76 -26.19
CA ARG A 2 29.21 10.57 -24.71
C ARG A 2 28.25 11.45 -23.88
N ALA A 3 27.90 12.66 -24.33
CA ALA A 3 27.00 13.56 -23.59
C ALA A 3 25.54 13.09 -23.51
N CYS A 4 24.98 12.48 -24.58
CA CYS A 4 23.58 12.01 -24.56
C CYS A 4 23.36 10.84 -23.59
N VAL A 5 24.37 9.97 -23.41
CA VAL A 5 24.29 8.83 -22.49
C VAL A 5 24.16 9.31 -21.04
N GLY A 6 24.95 10.33 -20.65
CA GLY A 6 24.85 10.93 -19.32
C GLY A 6 23.50 11.60 -19.06
N LEU A 7 22.95 12.30 -20.07
CA LEU A 7 21.62 12.92 -19.97
C LEU A 7 20.50 11.87 -19.81
N LEU A 8 20.60 10.76 -20.54
CA LEU A 8 19.64 9.64 -20.45
C LEU A 8 19.70 8.96 -19.07
N TYR A 9 20.91 8.75 -18.52
CA TYR A 9 21.10 8.15 -17.19
C TYR A 9 20.55 9.06 -16.08
N LEU A 10 20.74 10.38 -16.20
CA LEU A 10 20.13 11.38 -15.32
C LEU A 10 18.60 11.37 -15.43
N LEU A 11 18.04 11.34 -16.64
CA LEU A 11 16.60 11.23 -16.86
C LEU A 11 16.01 9.94 -16.26
N VAL A 12 16.67 8.78 -16.44
CA VAL A 12 16.22 7.51 -15.86
C VAL A 12 16.31 7.54 -14.33
N HIS A 13 17.37 8.10 -13.73
CA HIS A 13 17.44 8.26 -12.26
C HIS A 13 16.46 9.30 -11.70
N VAL A 14 16.14 10.35 -12.44
CA VAL A 14 15.11 11.34 -12.05
C VAL A 14 13.70 10.74 -12.15
N LEU A 15 13.40 10.00 -13.22
CA LEU A 15 12.13 9.29 -13.39
C LEU A 15 11.97 8.13 -12.39
N ALA A 16 13.05 7.43 -12.03
CA ALA A 16 13.04 6.42 -10.98
C ALA A 16 12.80 7.05 -9.58
N ARG A 17 13.36 8.23 -9.31
CA ARG A 17 13.12 9.00 -8.08
C ARG A 17 11.76 9.71 -8.04
N ALA A 18 10.99 9.69 -9.13
CA ALA A 18 9.64 10.26 -9.22
C ALA A 18 8.52 9.23 -8.93
N ARG A 19 8.86 7.98 -8.55
CA ARG A 19 7.88 7.03 -8.02
C ARG A 19 7.67 7.28 -6.53
N GLY A 20 6.41 7.35 -6.09
CA GLY A 20 6.08 7.41 -4.68
C GLY A 20 6.54 6.13 -3.97
N GLN A 21 7.01 6.27 -2.72
CA GLN A 21 7.65 5.20 -1.94
C GLN A 21 6.78 3.96 -1.70
N TYR A 22 5.48 4.02 -2.06
CA TYR A 22 4.48 2.97 -1.89
C TYR A 22 3.59 2.76 -3.14
N ASP A 23 4.00 3.23 -4.32
CA ASP A 23 3.21 3.09 -5.58
C ASP A 23 3.20 1.65 -6.16
N LEU A 24 4.13 0.78 -5.74
CA LEU A 24 4.38 -0.52 -6.38
C LEU A 24 4.34 -1.68 -5.36
N CYS A 25 3.30 -2.53 -5.43
CA CYS A 25 3.16 -3.67 -4.50
C CYS A 25 4.10 -4.85 -4.79
N LYS A 26 4.58 -4.99 -6.03
CA LYS A 26 5.53 -6.01 -6.45
C LYS A 26 6.31 -5.61 -7.70
N SER A 27 7.56 -6.03 -7.80
CA SER A 27 8.38 -5.97 -9.02
C SER A 27 8.77 -7.39 -9.47
N LEU A 28 9.17 -7.55 -10.72
CA LEU A 28 9.79 -8.77 -11.19
C LEU A 28 11.31 -8.55 -11.20
N VAL A 29 12.04 -9.31 -10.39
CA VAL A 29 13.50 -9.26 -10.27
C VAL A 29 14.09 -10.49 -10.95
N SER A 30 15.09 -10.29 -11.80
CA SER A 30 15.84 -11.40 -12.38
C SER A 30 16.93 -11.82 -11.39
N THR A 31 16.89 -13.07 -10.97
CA THR A 31 17.95 -13.74 -10.20
C THR A 31 18.62 -14.80 -11.08
N ASP A 32 19.74 -15.36 -10.64
CA ASP A 32 20.46 -16.38 -11.41
C ASP A 32 19.62 -17.68 -11.59
N GLU A 33 18.64 -17.91 -10.72
CA GLU A 33 17.65 -19.01 -10.79
C GLU A 33 16.36 -18.63 -11.56
N GLY A 34 16.30 -17.42 -12.14
CA GLY A 34 15.18 -16.94 -12.96
C GLY A 34 14.43 -15.73 -12.38
N ALA A 35 13.25 -15.44 -12.93
CA ALA A 35 12.49 -14.24 -12.62
C ALA A 35 11.54 -14.43 -11.43
N VAL A 36 11.80 -13.75 -10.31
CA VAL A 36 11.07 -13.87 -9.04
C VAL A 36 10.31 -12.58 -8.74
N TRP A 37 9.10 -12.69 -8.17
CA TRP A 37 8.33 -11.52 -7.73
C TRP A 37 8.77 -11.03 -6.35
N GLU A 38 9.55 -9.95 -6.30
CA GLU A 38 9.80 -9.22 -5.05
C GLU A 38 8.58 -8.37 -4.69
N HIS A 39 8.24 -8.33 -3.40
CA HIS A 39 7.03 -7.69 -2.90
C HIS A 39 7.36 -6.57 -1.91
N TYR A 40 6.68 -5.43 -2.05
CA TYR A 40 6.87 -4.25 -1.20
C TYR A 40 5.56 -3.79 -0.60
N ALA A 41 5.62 -3.04 0.50
CA ALA A 41 4.48 -2.29 1.01
C ALA A 41 3.96 -1.32 -0.07
N CYS A 42 2.64 -1.16 -0.15
CA CYS A 42 2.03 -0.28 -1.14
C CYS A 42 0.71 0.33 -0.66
N GLN A 43 0.33 1.43 -1.27
CA GLN A 43 -0.88 2.18 -0.96
C GLN A 43 -1.56 2.63 -2.26
N PRO A 44 -2.90 2.52 -2.40
CA PRO A 44 -3.60 3.08 -3.55
C PRO A 44 -3.52 4.61 -3.51
N LYS A 45 -3.44 5.22 -4.69
CA LYS A 45 -3.33 6.67 -4.82
C LYS A 45 -4.54 7.37 -4.19
N ALA A 46 -4.28 8.46 -3.47
CA ALA A 46 -5.34 9.33 -2.97
C ALA A 46 -6.17 9.88 -4.15
N GLN A 47 -7.48 9.99 -3.96
CA GLN A 47 -8.41 10.50 -4.98
C GLN A 47 -9.29 11.59 -4.37
N ALA A 48 -9.71 12.54 -5.20
CA ALA A 48 -10.66 13.58 -4.81
C ALA A 48 -12.05 12.96 -4.69
N MET A 49 -12.67 13.05 -3.50
CA MET A 49 -13.93 12.35 -3.21
C MET A 49 -15.21 13.13 -3.55
N LYS A 50 -15.10 14.21 -4.34
CA LYS A 50 -16.24 15.07 -4.67
C LYS A 50 -17.35 14.34 -5.44
N GLU A 51 -17.01 13.35 -6.26
CA GLU A 51 -17.98 12.57 -7.06
C GLU A 51 -18.85 11.61 -6.23
N TYR A 52 -18.46 11.29 -5.00
CA TYR A 52 -19.22 10.45 -4.07
C TYR A 52 -19.78 11.26 -2.89
N MET A 53 -19.59 12.58 -2.90
CA MET A 53 -20.07 13.49 -1.88
C MET A 53 -21.57 13.70 -2.06
N ARG A 54 -22.35 13.61 -0.99
CA ARG A 54 -23.73 14.12 -0.98
C ARG A 54 -23.78 15.36 -0.11
N ILE A 55 -24.18 16.45 -0.76
CA ILE A 55 -24.28 17.79 -0.21
C ILE A 55 -25.72 18.02 0.29
N HIS A 56 -25.85 18.57 1.49
CA HIS A 56 -27.11 19.06 2.06
C HIS A 56 -26.89 20.46 2.61
N VAL A 57 -27.80 21.40 2.33
CA VAL A 57 -27.67 22.82 2.67
C VAL A 57 -28.84 23.26 3.54
N GLU A 58 -28.54 23.96 4.64
CA GLU A 58 -29.51 24.43 5.63
C GLU A 58 -29.21 25.90 6.01
N PRO A 59 -30.22 26.71 6.39
CA PRO A 59 -31.65 26.40 6.42
C PRO A 59 -32.26 26.30 5.00
N PRO A 60 -33.45 25.69 4.84
CA PRO A 60 -34.17 25.71 3.56
C PRO A 60 -34.43 27.16 3.13
N GLY A 61 -34.27 27.43 1.82
CA GLY A 61 -34.39 28.78 1.26
C GLY A 61 -33.14 29.67 1.41
N VAL A 62 -32.01 29.15 1.91
CA VAL A 62 -30.75 29.92 1.97
C VAL A 62 -30.03 30.03 0.63
N THR A 63 -30.25 29.09 -0.30
CA THR A 63 -29.77 29.19 -1.70
C THR A 63 -30.58 30.25 -2.45
N CYS A 64 -29.94 31.11 -3.23
CA CYS A 64 -30.62 32.17 -3.96
C CYS A 64 -31.57 31.67 -5.06
N GLY A 65 -32.39 32.58 -5.59
CA GLY A 65 -33.21 32.36 -6.79
C GLY A 65 -34.65 31.90 -6.55
N ASN A 66 -35.11 31.81 -5.30
CA ASN A 66 -36.52 31.56 -4.95
C ASN A 66 -37.01 32.55 -3.87
N PRO A 67 -37.59 33.72 -4.22
CA PRO A 67 -37.77 34.25 -5.58
C PRO A 67 -36.44 34.73 -6.21
N PRO A 68 -36.43 35.07 -7.52
CA PRO A 68 -35.27 35.67 -8.18
C PRO A 68 -34.73 36.90 -7.44
N GLU A 69 -33.41 37.00 -7.36
CA GLU A 69 -32.70 37.97 -6.55
C GLU A 69 -31.47 38.51 -7.27
N ARG A 70 -31.43 39.84 -7.48
CA ARG A 70 -30.22 40.55 -7.91
C ARG A 70 -29.14 40.60 -6.83
N PHE A 71 -27.89 40.61 -7.27
CA PHE A 71 -26.69 40.70 -6.44
C PHE A 71 -25.61 41.57 -7.10
N CYS A 72 -24.54 41.90 -6.38
CA CYS A 72 -23.40 42.65 -6.91
C CYS A 72 -22.17 41.76 -7.06
N THR A 73 -21.52 41.80 -8.21
CA THR A 73 -20.21 41.19 -8.46
C THR A 73 -19.09 42.23 -8.33
N LEU A 74 -17.83 41.76 -8.30
CA LEU A 74 -16.65 42.65 -8.37
C LEU A 74 -16.51 43.33 -9.75
N GLU A 75 -17.09 42.74 -10.79
CA GLU A 75 -17.08 43.26 -12.16
C GLU A 75 -18.20 44.30 -12.35
N ASN A 76 -19.32 44.14 -11.64
CA ASN A 76 -20.48 45.04 -11.67
C ASN A 76 -20.81 45.67 -10.29
N PRO A 77 -19.86 46.39 -9.65
CA PRO A 77 -20.02 46.85 -8.25
C PRO A 77 -20.99 48.03 -8.09
N TYR A 78 -21.34 48.72 -9.19
CA TYR A 78 -22.20 49.92 -9.17
C TYR A 78 -23.63 49.67 -9.66
N LEU A 79 -23.82 48.78 -10.65
CA LEU A 79 -25.14 48.54 -11.23
C LEU A 79 -25.87 47.36 -10.58
N CYS A 80 -25.14 46.36 -10.07
CA CYS A 80 -25.67 45.16 -9.41
C CYS A 80 -26.84 44.54 -10.19
N SER A 81 -26.68 44.43 -11.50
CA SER A 81 -27.71 43.94 -12.43
C SER A 81 -27.65 42.43 -12.64
N ASP A 82 -26.71 41.76 -12.00
CA ASP A 82 -26.56 40.31 -12.05
C ASP A 82 -27.67 39.67 -11.22
N GLU A 83 -28.33 38.64 -11.73
CA GLU A 83 -29.55 38.07 -11.16
C GLU A 83 -29.41 36.57 -10.96
N CYS A 84 -29.72 36.10 -9.75
CA CYS A 84 -29.85 34.68 -9.44
C CYS A 84 -31.32 34.29 -9.54
N ASP A 85 -31.62 33.32 -10.41
CA ASP A 85 -32.97 32.78 -10.62
C ASP A 85 -32.86 31.25 -10.66
N ALA A 86 -33.51 30.56 -9.72
CA ALA A 86 -33.44 29.11 -9.62
C ALA A 86 -34.32 28.39 -10.66
N SER A 87 -35.20 29.11 -11.37
CA SER A 87 -36.02 28.58 -12.46
C SER A 87 -35.28 28.57 -13.81
N ASN A 88 -34.24 29.41 -13.96
CA ASN A 88 -33.42 29.49 -15.16
C ASN A 88 -32.05 28.82 -14.93
N PRO A 89 -31.73 27.68 -15.59
CA PRO A 89 -30.45 26.98 -15.42
C PRO A 89 -29.20 27.85 -15.64
N ASP A 90 -29.26 28.89 -16.48
CA ASP A 90 -28.13 29.77 -16.77
C ASP A 90 -27.86 30.80 -15.65
N LEU A 91 -28.83 31.02 -14.76
CA LEU A 91 -28.78 31.96 -13.62
C LEU A 91 -28.92 31.23 -12.26
N ALA A 92 -29.03 29.90 -12.28
CA ALA A 92 -29.22 29.09 -11.10
C ALA A 92 -27.89 28.71 -10.45
N HIS A 93 -27.78 28.90 -9.14
CA HIS A 93 -26.59 28.58 -8.36
C HIS A 93 -26.82 27.44 -7.34
N PRO A 94 -27.17 26.21 -7.79
CA PRO A 94 -27.55 25.13 -6.90
C PRO A 94 -26.34 24.47 -6.20
N PRO A 95 -26.54 23.80 -5.04
CA PRO A 95 -25.45 23.22 -4.25
C PRO A 95 -24.53 22.24 -4.99
N GLN A 96 -25.02 21.60 -6.04
CA GLN A 96 -24.30 20.64 -6.89
C GLN A 96 -23.10 21.26 -7.62
N LEU A 97 -23.04 22.59 -7.77
CA LEU A 97 -21.90 23.25 -8.40
C LEU A 97 -20.63 23.13 -7.53
N MET A 98 -20.74 23.05 -6.20
CA MET A 98 -19.59 22.88 -5.28
C MET A 98 -18.79 21.58 -5.46
N GLN A 99 -19.28 20.64 -6.26
CA GLN A 99 -18.68 19.32 -6.51
C GLN A 99 -18.48 19.02 -7.99
N ASP A 100 -18.82 19.94 -8.89
CA ASP A 100 -18.77 19.69 -10.32
C ASP A 100 -17.31 19.58 -10.83
N ARG A 101 -17.16 19.38 -12.14
CA ARG A 101 -15.85 19.50 -12.80
C ARG A 101 -15.90 20.74 -13.68
N GLU A 102 -15.35 21.86 -13.18
CA GLU A 102 -15.11 23.08 -13.94
C GLU A 102 -14.59 22.74 -15.36
N ARG A 103 -15.32 23.19 -16.39
CA ARG A 103 -14.95 22.99 -17.80
C ARG A 103 -14.63 24.32 -18.43
N SER A 104 -13.59 24.35 -19.26
CA SER A 104 -13.33 25.43 -20.22
C SER A 104 -13.07 26.83 -19.61
N GLY A 105 -12.84 26.94 -18.30
CA GLY A 105 -12.61 28.23 -17.62
C GLY A 105 -13.86 29.02 -17.27
N LEU A 106 -15.06 28.43 -17.43
CA LEU A 106 -16.29 28.99 -16.87
C LEU A 106 -16.37 28.62 -15.38
N ILE A 107 -16.53 29.62 -14.52
CA ILE A 107 -16.60 29.44 -13.06
C ILE A 107 -18.05 29.18 -12.67
N THR A 108 -18.33 27.97 -12.21
CA THR A 108 -19.59 27.57 -11.58
C THR A 108 -19.47 27.69 -10.07
N TYR A 109 -20.57 28.05 -9.37
CA TYR A 109 -20.59 28.17 -7.91
C TYR A 109 -22.01 28.10 -7.35
N TRP A 110 -22.14 27.48 -6.18
CA TRP A 110 -23.33 27.62 -5.33
C TRP A 110 -23.33 29.00 -4.67
N GLN A 111 -24.50 29.62 -4.52
CA GLN A 111 -24.65 30.96 -3.94
C GLN A 111 -25.82 31.02 -2.94
N THR A 112 -25.60 31.75 -1.84
CA THR A 112 -26.69 32.09 -0.90
C THR A 112 -27.48 33.30 -1.34
N VAL A 113 -28.68 33.46 -0.77
CA VAL A 113 -29.37 34.76 -0.73
C VAL A 113 -28.44 35.89 -0.25
N THR A 114 -28.72 37.11 -0.67
CA THR A 114 -27.93 38.28 -0.22
C THR A 114 -28.31 38.70 1.20
N TRP A 115 -27.47 39.51 1.85
CA TRP A 115 -27.68 39.93 3.24
C TRP A 115 -28.77 41.01 3.43
N ARG A 116 -29.81 41.04 2.58
CA ARG A 116 -30.96 41.96 2.67
C ARG A 116 -31.64 42.01 4.04
N ARG A 117 -31.57 40.93 4.81
CA ARG A 117 -32.16 40.82 6.17
C ARG A 117 -31.27 41.38 7.29
N TYR A 118 -30.15 42.03 6.97
CA TYR A 118 -29.28 42.69 7.96
C TYR A 118 -30.10 43.61 8.90
N PRO A 119 -29.94 43.54 10.23
CA PRO A 119 -28.82 42.95 10.96
C PRO A 119 -28.94 41.45 11.32
N GLU A 120 -29.97 40.73 10.88
CA GLU A 120 -30.08 39.29 11.14
C GLU A 120 -28.90 38.54 10.50
N PRO A 121 -28.18 37.64 11.22
CA PRO A 121 -26.99 36.99 10.68
C PRO A 121 -27.25 36.13 9.44
N LEU A 122 -26.49 36.34 8.36
CA LEU A 122 -26.49 35.46 7.19
C LEU A 122 -25.71 34.17 7.52
N GLN A 123 -26.44 33.15 7.96
CA GLN A 123 -25.90 31.85 8.35
C GLN A 123 -26.30 30.76 7.36
N ALA A 124 -25.34 29.89 7.02
CA ALA A 124 -25.57 28.72 6.17
C ALA A 124 -24.73 27.53 6.66
N ASN A 125 -25.36 26.35 6.73
CA ASN A 125 -24.70 25.09 7.05
C ASN A 125 -24.65 24.23 5.78
N ILE A 126 -23.45 23.85 5.34
CA ILE A 126 -23.24 22.91 4.22
C ILE A 126 -22.73 21.61 4.82
N SER A 127 -23.56 20.58 4.84
CA SER A 127 -23.22 19.23 5.34
C SER A 127 -22.83 18.33 4.17
N LEU A 128 -21.64 17.73 4.27
CA LEU A 128 -21.02 16.88 3.24
C LEU A 128 -20.95 15.45 3.79
N SER A 129 -21.44 14.46 3.05
CA SER A 129 -21.57 13.08 3.54
C SER A 129 -21.14 12.02 2.53
N TRP A 130 -20.46 10.97 3.01
CA TRP A 130 -19.88 9.92 2.15
C TRP A 130 -20.38 8.49 2.45
N ASN A 131 -21.36 8.32 3.36
CA ASN A 131 -21.89 6.99 3.76
C ASN A 131 -20.82 5.99 4.26
N LYS A 132 -19.61 6.45 4.55
CA LYS A 132 -18.49 5.63 5.02
C LYS A 132 -17.51 6.45 5.85
N THR A 133 -16.71 5.79 6.68
CA THR A 133 -15.63 6.43 7.44
C THR A 133 -14.41 6.61 6.55
N LEU A 134 -13.95 7.85 6.41
CA LEU A 134 -12.82 8.26 5.57
C LEU A 134 -11.66 8.74 6.45
N GLU A 135 -10.46 8.79 5.88
CA GLU A 135 -9.23 9.26 6.51
C GLU A 135 -8.52 10.25 5.57
N LEU A 136 -8.31 11.49 6.02
CA LEU A 136 -7.68 12.56 5.23
C LEU A 136 -6.21 12.24 4.91
N THR A 137 -5.80 12.51 3.68
CA THR A 137 -4.40 12.38 3.23
C THR A 137 -3.77 13.67 2.76
N ASP A 138 -4.58 14.69 2.44
CA ASP A 138 -4.13 16.00 2.01
C ASP A 138 -5.07 17.10 2.55
N ASP A 139 -4.72 18.36 2.34
CA ASP A 139 -5.50 19.51 2.81
C ASP A 139 -6.93 19.50 2.24
N ILE A 140 -7.92 19.82 3.09
CA ILE A 140 -9.27 20.15 2.58
C ILE A 140 -9.21 21.57 2.05
N GLN A 141 -9.69 21.79 0.82
CA GLN A 141 -9.68 23.10 0.17
C GLN A 141 -11.11 23.52 -0.19
N ILE A 142 -11.48 24.75 0.17
CA ILE A 142 -12.80 25.34 -0.09
C ILE A 142 -12.58 26.65 -0.84
N THR A 143 -13.03 26.74 -2.08
CA THR A 143 -12.83 27.90 -2.95
C THR A 143 -14.05 28.81 -2.92
N PHE A 144 -13.85 30.07 -2.55
CA PHE A 144 -14.88 31.11 -2.50
C PHE A 144 -14.68 32.17 -3.59
N GLU A 145 -15.73 32.50 -4.33
CA GLU A 145 -15.64 33.42 -5.47
C GLU A 145 -15.69 34.89 -5.06
N TYR A 146 -16.73 35.30 -4.32
CA TYR A 146 -16.96 36.69 -3.91
C TYR A 146 -16.49 36.99 -2.47
N GLY A 147 -15.32 36.44 -2.13
CA GLY A 147 -14.64 36.66 -0.86
C GLY A 147 -14.88 35.56 0.18
N ARG A 148 -13.85 35.32 1.00
CA ARG A 148 -13.85 34.32 2.06
C ARG A 148 -14.69 34.80 3.26
N PRO A 149 -15.35 33.91 4.02
CA PRO A 149 -16.08 34.27 5.25
C PRO A 149 -15.18 34.97 6.25
N THR A 150 -15.69 36.04 6.88
CA THR A 150 -15.03 36.66 8.04
C THR A 150 -15.17 35.79 9.28
N VAL A 151 -16.24 34.98 9.40
CA VAL A 151 -16.38 33.98 10.47
C VAL A 151 -17.00 32.69 9.92
N MET A 152 -16.32 31.56 10.11
CA MET A 152 -16.85 30.22 9.81
C MET A 152 -16.24 29.13 10.71
N VAL A 153 -16.90 27.97 10.78
CA VAL A 153 -16.41 26.78 11.48
C VAL A 153 -16.44 25.58 10.54
N LEU A 154 -15.37 24.79 10.52
CA LEU A 154 -15.37 23.43 9.98
C LEU A 154 -15.64 22.46 11.13
N GLU A 155 -16.74 21.72 11.05
CA GLU A 155 -17.08 20.62 11.96
C GLU A 155 -16.91 19.27 11.26
N LYS A 156 -16.68 18.21 12.04
CA LYS A 156 -16.70 16.82 11.57
C LYS A 156 -17.63 15.95 12.40
N SER A 157 -18.10 14.87 11.79
CA SER A 157 -18.82 13.78 12.46
C SER A 157 -18.04 12.47 12.33
N LEU A 158 -18.18 11.60 13.34
CA LEU A 158 -17.64 10.22 13.35
C LEU A 158 -18.77 9.17 13.32
N ASN A 159 -20.03 9.58 13.31
CA ASN A 159 -21.20 8.72 13.47
C ASN A 159 -22.34 9.09 12.52
N PHE A 160 -21.98 9.32 11.25
CA PHE A 160 -22.91 9.55 10.13
C PHE A 160 -23.80 10.80 10.30
N GLY A 161 -23.28 11.84 10.96
CA GLY A 161 -23.96 13.13 11.13
C GLY A 161 -24.84 13.23 12.39
N ARG A 162 -24.84 12.22 13.27
CA ARG A 162 -25.62 12.23 14.51
C ARG A 162 -25.06 13.19 15.56
N THR A 163 -23.74 13.22 15.74
CA THR A 163 -23.04 14.20 16.57
C THR A 163 -21.95 14.90 15.79
N TRP A 164 -21.67 16.14 16.18
CA TRP A 164 -20.74 17.04 15.51
C TRP A 164 -19.74 17.57 16.53
N GLN A 165 -18.48 17.69 16.11
CA GLN A 165 -17.41 18.29 16.89
C GLN A 165 -16.63 19.29 16.02
N PRO A 166 -16.12 20.39 16.59
CA PRO A 166 -15.33 21.34 15.83
C PRO A 166 -14.03 20.70 15.37
N PHE A 167 -13.63 21.01 14.14
CA PHE A 167 -12.40 20.53 13.52
C PHE A 167 -11.39 21.68 13.36
N GLN A 168 -11.88 22.85 12.92
CA GLN A 168 -11.11 24.10 12.91
C GLN A 168 -12.04 25.33 12.87
N TYR A 169 -11.63 26.40 13.54
CA TYR A 169 -12.31 27.70 13.55
C TYR A 169 -11.58 28.70 12.64
N TYR A 170 -12.33 29.58 11.99
CA TYR A 170 -11.79 30.63 11.11
C TYR A 170 -12.51 31.93 11.43
N ALA A 171 -11.75 32.98 11.77
CA ALA A 171 -12.28 34.29 12.12
C ALA A 171 -11.32 35.39 11.65
N ASP A 172 -11.83 36.58 11.36
CA ASP A 172 -11.03 37.79 11.16
C ASP A 172 -10.41 38.30 12.47
N ASP A 173 -11.13 38.11 13.59
CA ASP A 173 -10.62 38.18 14.97
C ASP A 173 -11.04 36.92 15.75
N CYS A 174 -10.07 36.05 16.08
CA CYS A 174 -10.32 34.81 16.81
C CYS A 174 -10.71 35.02 18.29
N VAL A 175 -10.27 36.13 18.90
CA VAL A 175 -10.53 36.45 20.32
C VAL A 175 -11.94 37.02 20.46
N ASP A 176 -12.40 37.85 19.52
CA ASP A 176 -13.78 38.28 19.47
C ASP A 176 -14.72 37.12 19.14
N ALA A 177 -14.56 36.47 17.99
CA ALA A 177 -15.55 35.52 17.47
C ALA A 177 -15.70 34.24 18.31
N PHE A 178 -14.59 33.67 18.80
CA PHE A 178 -14.57 32.36 19.45
C PHE A 178 -13.89 32.33 20.82
N LYS A 179 -13.40 33.47 21.32
CA LYS A 179 -12.64 33.58 22.59
C LYS A 179 -11.39 32.68 22.58
N MET A 180 -10.77 32.51 21.41
CA MET A 180 -9.57 31.70 21.19
C MET A 180 -8.40 32.58 20.75
N ALA A 181 -7.19 32.28 21.21
CA ALA A 181 -5.98 32.91 20.66
C ALA A 181 -5.72 32.40 19.22
N PRO A 182 -5.37 33.28 18.26
CA PRO A 182 -5.08 32.89 16.89
C PRO A 182 -3.81 32.02 16.81
N ARG A 183 -3.88 30.93 16.03
CA ARG A 183 -2.78 29.99 15.79
C ARG A 183 -2.81 29.50 14.34
N ARG A 184 -1.68 29.03 13.82
CA ARG A 184 -1.58 28.38 12.50
C ARG A 184 -1.18 26.91 12.70
N ALA A 185 -1.62 26.02 11.81
CA ALA A 185 -1.33 24.58 11.96
C ALA A 185 0.17 24.26 11.99
N ARG A 186 1.00 25.00 11.24
CA ARG A 186 2.47 24.90 11.22
C ARG A 186 3.17 25.30 12.53
N ASP A 187 2.48 26.02 13.42
CA ASP A 187 3.02 26.44 14.72
C ASP A 187 2.65 25.43 15.84
N LEU A 188 2.01 24.30 15.49
CA LEU A 188 1.70 23.22 16.42
C LEU A 188 2.94 22.36 16.69
N THR A 189 2.98 21.76 17.87
CA THR A 189 4.02 20.80 18.28
C THR A 189 3.47 19.37 18.23
N ALA A 190 4.37 18.38 18.28
CA ALA A 190 4.00 16.97 18.32
C ALA A 190 3.02 16.61 19.46
N ALA A 191 3.07 17.31 20.60
CA ALA A 191 2.16 17.09 21.72
C ALA A 191 0.73 17.61 21.46
N ASN A 192 0.58 18.69 20.69
CA ASN A 192 -0.68 19.42 20.51
C ASN A 192 -1.18 19.36 19.05
N VAL A 193 -0.66 18.43 18.24
CA VAL A 193 -0.97 18.33 16.80
C VAL A 193 -2.45 18.05 16.49
N THR A 194 -3.18 17.45 17.43
CA THR A 194 -4.62 17.19 17.35
C THR A 194 -5.49 18.31 17.94
N HIS A 195 -4.89 19.40 18.45
CA HIS A 195 -5.66 20.51 18.98
C HIS A 195 -6.45 21.21 17.86
N VAL A 196 -7.71 21.47 18.16
CA VAL A 196 -8.57 22.37 17.39
C VAL A 196 -8.09 23.80 17.63
N ILE A 197 -7.88 24.56 16.56
CA ILE A 197 -7.37 25.93 16.59
C ILE A 197 -8.35 26.90 15.95
N CYS A 198 -8.20 28.19 16.26
CA CYS A 198 -8.73 29.27 15.45
C CYS A 198 -7.59 29.91 14.65
N THR A 199 -7.79 30.11 13.34
CA THR A 199 -6.81 30.75 12.45
C THR A 199 -7.40 31.97 11.77
N GLU A 200 -6.65 33.07 11.78
CA GLU A 200 -6.97 34.31 11.06
C GLU A 200 -6.49 34.31 9.61
N GLN A 201 -5.64 33.34 9.22
CA GLN A 201 -4.92 33.32 7.95
C GLN A 201 -5.84 33.34 6.72
N TYR A 202 -7.08 32.84 6.85
CA TYR A 202 -8.04 32.70 5.74
C TYR A 202 -9.25 33.66 5.82
N SER A 203 -9.35 34.47 6.88
CA SER A 203 -10.50 35.36 7.13
C SER A 203 -10.11 36.83 7.33
N ARG A 204 -8.86 37.11 7.71
CA ARG A 204 -8.32 38.46 7.83
C ARG A 204 -7.99 39.04 6.44
N TRP A 205 -8.21 40.35 6.25
CA TRP A 205 -8.06 41.07 4.97
C TRP A 205 -8.86 40.47 3.80
N VAL A 206 -10.15 40.78 3.77
CA VAL A 206 -11.05 40.50 2.64
C VAL A 206 -11.02 41.70 1.68
N GLY A 207 -10.77 41.50 0.39
CA GLY A 207 -11.00 42.53 -0.64
C GLY A 207 -9.81 42.95 -1.52
N SER A 208 -8.64 42.33 -1.43
CA SER A 208 -7.57 42.58 -2.43
C SER A 208 -6.73 41.34 -2.77
N LYS A 209 -6.78 40.97 -4.05
CA LYS A 209 -5.92 40.02 -4.78
C LYS A 209 -5.98 38.52 -4.38
N ASN A 210 -6.69 37.79 -5.24
CA ASN A 210 -6.43 36.40 -5.66
C ASN A 210 -6.59 35.23 -4.66
N GLU A 211 -6.63 35.45 -3.35
CA GLU A 211 -6.81 34.34 -2.40
C GLU A 211 -8.28 33.92 -2.17
N LYS A 212 -8.79 33.06 -3.07
CA LYS A 212 -10.14 32.47 -2.97
C LYS A 212 -10.26 31.32 -1.98
N VAL A 213 -9.15 30.65 -1.64
CA VAL A 213 -9.17 29.35 -0.94
C VAL A 213 -9.04 29.48 0.58
N VAL A 214 -9.94 28.83 1.31
CA VAL A 214 -9.81 28.47 2.73
C VAL A 214 -9.29 27.04 2.82
N ARG A 215 -8.32 26.76 3.71
CA ARG A 215 -7.74 25.42 3.88
C ARG A 215 -7.84 24.90 5.31
N PHE A 216 -8.06 23.60 5.44
CA PHE A 216 -7.74 22.84 6.65
C PHE A 216 -6.40 22.12 6.42
N GLU A 217 -5.36 22.52 7.14
CA GLU A 217 -3.98 22.15 6.82
C GLU A 217 -3.58 20.79 7.41
N VAL A 218 -3.90 19.71 6.71
CA VAL A 218 -3.47 18.33 7.01
C VAL A 218 -1.97 18.19 6.78
N ARG A 219 -1.45 18.68 5.64
CA ARG A 219 -0.01 18.62 5.31
C ARG A 219 0.84 19.27 6.40
N SER A 220 0.41 20.43 6.90
CA SER A 220 1.13 21.17 7.95
C SER A 220 1.17 20.43 9.29
N ARG A 221 0.23 19.52 9.55
CA ARG A 221 0.24 18.65 10.73
C ARG A 221 1.11 17.40 10.47
N PHE A 222 1.13 16.87 9.25
CA PHE A 222 1.99 15.75 8.87
C PHE A 222 3.49 16.13 8.83
N THR A 223 3.86 17.35 8.42
CA THR A 223 5.26 17.80 8.39
C THR A 223 5.92 17.84 9.77
N ILE A 224 5.14 17.91 10.85
CA ILE A 224 5.64 17.82 12.25
C ILE A 224 6.34 16.47 12.50
N PHE A 225 5.89 15.40 11.84
CA PHE A 225 6.46 14.05 11.97
C PHE A 225 7.28 13.60 10.76
N ALA A 226 6.81 13.89 9.55
CA ALA A 226 7.46 13.52 8.28
C ALA A 226 8.53 14.51 7.79
N GLY A 227 8.74 15.62 8.51
CA GLY A 227 9.60 16.72 8.12
C GLY A 227 9.00 17.62 7.01
N PRO A 228 9.63 18.76 6.70
CA PRO A 228 9.05 19.80 5.83
C PRO A 228 8.82 19.37 4.38
N ARG A 229 9.44 18.29 3.92
CA ARG A 229 9.27 17.71 2.57
C ARG A 229 8.41 16.44 2.55
N LEU A 230 7.82 16.04 3.68
CA LEU A 230 7.08 14.77 3.85
C LEU A 230 7.87 13.54 3.39
N LEU A 231 9.18 13.50 3.68
CA LEU A 231 10.07 12.40 3.28
C LEU A 231 10.13 11.29 4.35
N ASN A 232 9.99 11.62 5.63
CA ASN A 232 9.99 10.66 6.72
C ASN A 232 8.57 10.07 6.96
N MET A 233 8.00 9.45 5.93
CA MET A 233 6.65 8.86 6.01
C MET A 233 6.58 7.71 7.02
N GLU A 234 7.65 6.95 7.20
CA GLU A 234 7.78 5.91 8.24
C GLU A 234 7.58 6.50 9.64
N GLY A 235 8.26 7.61 9.95
CA GLY A 235 8.09 8.31 11.23
C GLY A 235 6.68 8.86 11.44
N LEU A 236 5.99 9.29 10.38
CA LEU A 236 4.58 9.69 10.44
C LEU A 236 3.67 8.50 10.74
N TYR A 237 3.79 7.38 10.02
CA TYR A 237 2.94 6.20 10.25
C TYR A 237 3.16 5.59 11.64
N THR A 238 4.42 5.46 12.08
CA THR A 238 4.75 5.03 13.44
C THR A 238 4.08 5.92 14.50
N ARG A 239 3.96 7.23 14.25
CA ARG A 239 3.26 8.16 15.15
C ARG A 239 1.74 8.09 15.03
N MET A 240 1.18 7.89 13.85
CA MET A 240 -0.27 7.68 13.64
C MET A 240 -0.78 6.44 14.42
N GLU A 241 0.04 5.41 14.55
CA GLU A 241 -0.28 4.20 15.32
C GLU A 241 0.02 4.33 16.82
N SER A 242 1.19 4.87 17.20
CA SER A 242 1.59 4.96 18.61
C SER A 242 0.95 6.12 19.39
N MET A 243 0.53 7.20 18.72
CA MET A 243 -0.10 8.36 19.37
C MET A 243 -1.61 8.22 19.39
N LYS A 244 -2.16 7.93 20.58
CA LYS A 244 -3.59 7.79 20.82
C LYS A 244 -4.37 9.01 20.29
N GLY A 245 -5.35 8.77 19.43
CA GLY A 245 -6.23 9.80 18.86
C GLY A 245 -5.65 10.58 17.67
N LEU A 246 -4.38 10.38 17.29
CA LEU A 246 -3.80 11.09 16.13
C LEU A 246 -4.47 10.65 14.82
N ARG A 247 -4.63 9.34 14.61
CA ARG A 247 -5.37 8.80 13.47
C ARG A 247 -6.84 9.23 13.48
N ASP A 248 -7.51 9.09 14.62
CA ASP A 248 -8.92 9.46 14.81
C ASP A 248 -9.17 10.96 14.54
N PHE A 249 -8.15 11.82 14.72
CA PHE A 249 -8.22 13.23 14.36
C PHE A 249 -8.36 13.46 12.85
N PHE A 250 -7.76 12.62 12.00
CA PHE A 250 -7.91 12.70 10.54
C PHE A 250 -9.07 11.88 9.97
N MET A 251 -9.76 11.11 10.82
CA MET A 251 -10.94 10.31 10.43
C MET A 251 -12.26 11.10 10.56
N PHE A 252 -13.20 10.84 9.64
CA PHE A 252 -14.53 11.46 9.61
C PHE A 252 -15.53 10.64 8.75
N THR A 253 -16.83 10.74 9.02
CA THR A 253 -17.91 10.23 8.14
C THR A 253 -18.61 11.35 7.37
N ASN A 254 -18.61 12.54 7.96
CA ASN A 254 -19.23 13.75 7.42
C ASN A 254 -18.37 14.96 7.80
N LEU A 255 -18.43 16.00 6.97
CA LEU A 255 -17.94 17.33 7.28
C LEU A 255 -19.12 18.30 7.27
N ARG A 256 -19.05 19.40 8.01
CA ARG A 256 -20.02 20.49 7.95
C ARG A 256 -19.30 21.82 7.97
N LEU A 257 -19.57 22.64 6.96
CA LEU A 257 -19.18 24.05 6.94
C LEU A 257 -20.31 24.83 7.60
N ARG A 258 -20.00 25.58 8.66
CA ARG A 258 -20.93 26.53 9.29
C ARG A 258 -20.44 27.93 8.96
N LEU A 259 -21.10 28.57 8.00
CA LEU A 259 -20.82 29.94 7.59
C LEU A 259 -21.60 30.87 8.54
N LEU A 260 -20.90 31.77 9.23
CA LEU A 260 -21.46 32.58 10.32
C LEU A 260 -21.46 34.09 10.03
N ARG A 261 -20.47 34.59 9.27
CA ARG A 261 -20.40 35.98 8.81
C ARG A 261 -19.73 36.05 7.41
N PRO A 262 -20.34 36.72 6.41
CA PRO A 262 -19.79 36.80 5.05
C PRO A 262 -18.58 37.73 4.94
N ALA A 263 -18.03 37.81 3.73
CA ALA A 263 -16.99 38.74 3.35
C ALA A 263 -17.40 40.21 3.64
N LEU A 264 -16.59 40.97 4.40
CA LEU A 264 -16.88 42.38 4.72
C LEU A 264 -16.06 43.41 3.92
N GLY A 265 -15.12 42.97 3.09
CA GLY A 265 -14.23 43.87 2.35
C GLY A 265 -13.27 44.69 3.24
N GLY A 266 -13.02 44.24 4.49
CA GLY A 266 -12.17 44.97 5.45
C GLY A 266 -12.78 46.28 5.98
N THR A 267 -14.09 46.49 5.79
CA THR A 267 -14.80 47.71 6.20
C THR A 267 -16.11 47.38 6.92
N TYR A 268 -16.77 48.38 7.49
CA TYR A 268 -18.10 48.22 8.09
C TYR A 268 -19.16 47.85 7.04
N VAL A 269 -20.25 47.20 7.47
CA VAL A 269 -21.38 46.84 6.60
C VAL A 269 -22.03 48.11 6.03
N GLN A 270 -21.89 48.31 4.73
CA GLN A 270 -22.55 49.37 3.97
C GLN A 270 -24.03 48.99 3.79
N ARG A 271 -24.92 49.65 4.54
CA ARG A 271 -26.35 49.33 4.57
C ARG A 271 -27.07 49.67 3.26
N ASP A 272 -26.55 50.64 2.52
CA ASP A 272 -27.13 51.07 1.23
C ASP A 272 -26.89 50.05 0.10
N ASN A 273 -25.93 49.14 0.28
CA ASN A 273 -25.64 48.06 -0.66
C ASN A 273 -25.39 46.74 0.09
N LEU A 274 -26.47 46.11 0.55
CA LEU A 274 -26.46 44.77 1.15
C LEU A 274 -26.30 43.63 0.11
N MET A 275 -26.49 43.95 -1.16
CA MET A 275 -26.57 43.03 -2.30
C MET A 275 -25.22 42.41 -2.69
N LYS A 276 -24.13 42.99 -2.20
CA LYS A 276 -22.76 42.49 -2.35
C LYS A 276 -22.31 41.51 -1.26
N TYR A 277 -23.14 41.28 -0.24
CA TYR A 277 -22.82 40.38 0.88
C TYR A 277 -23.60 39.07 0.73
N PHE A 278 -22.90 38.02 0.32
CA PHE A 278 -23.41 36.65 0.22
C PHE A 278 -22.23 35.68 0.32
N TYR A 279 -22.50 34.37 0.35
CA TYR A 279 -21.46 33.36 0.15
C TYR A 279 -21.60 32.78 -1.25
N ALA A 280 -20.47 32.56 -1.92
CA ALA A 280 -20.39 31.82 -3.16
C ALA A 280 -19.23 30.82 -3.08
N ILE A 281 -19.50 29.53 -3.30
CA ILE A 281 -18.51 28.44 -3.25
C ILE A 281 -18.48 27.73 -4.60
N SER A 282 -17.32 27.74 -5.26
CA SER A 282 -17.08 27.09 -6.55
C SER A 282 -16.72 25.62 -6.40
N ASN A 283 -15.78 25.29 -5.50
CA ASN A 283 -15.25 23.93 -5.39
C ASN A 283 -14.94 23.57 -3.93
N VAL A 284 -15.25 22.33 -3.54
CA VAL A 284 -14.87 21.74 -2.25
C VAL A 284 -14.11 20.44 -2.48
N GLU A 285 -12.79 20.49 -2.25
CA GLU A 285 -11.89 19.37 -2.49
C GLU A 285 -11.51 18.68 -1.18
N VAL A 286 -11.76 17.38 -1.15
CA VAL A 286 -11.45 16.49 -0.02
C VAL A 286 -10.64 15.31 -0.55
N TYR A 287 -9.36 15.27 -0.17
CA TYR A 287 -8.41 14.21 -0.54
C TYR A 287 -8.21 13.23 0.59
N ILE A 288 -8.32 11.95 0.26
CA ILE A 288 -8.34 10.84 1.23
C ILE A 288 -7.72 9.57 0.64
N ASN A 289 -7.42 8.63 1.53
CA ASN A 289 -6.86 7.33 1.17
C ASN A 289 -7.91 6.39 0.55
N PHE A 290 -7.72 5.97 -0.70
CA PHE A 290 -8.70 5.17 -1.45
C PHE A 290 -8.98 3.78 -0.85
N LEU A 291 -8.11 3.27 0.04
CA LEU A 291 -8.35 2.04 0.82
C LEU A 291 -9.74 2.03 1.49
N ASN A 292 -10.25 3.20 1.88
CA ASN A 292 -11.44 3.30 2.70
C ASN A 292 -12.78 3.34 1.92
N ILE A 293 -12.86 3.23 0.59
CA ILE A 293 -14.18 3.29 -0.12
C ILE A 293 -14.61 2.01 -0.84
N VAL A 294 -13.91 1.57 -1.88
CA VAL A 294 -14.53 0.64 -2.85
C VAL A 294 -14.43 -0.82 -2.40
N THR A 295 -15.56 -1.51 -2.52
CA THR A 295 -15.76 -2.96 -2.35
C THR A 295 -14.64 -3.82 -2.95
N CYS A 296 -14.16 -4.80 -2.18
CA CYS A 296 -13.09 -5.74 -2.55
C CYS A 296 -11.87 -5.05 -3.18
N VAL A 297 -11.02 -4.47 -2.32
CA VAL A 297 -9.62 -4.22 -2.67
C VAL A 297 -9.06 -5.50 -3.29
N SER A 298 -8.40 -5.38 -4.45
CA SER A 298 -7.63 -6.49 -5.04
C SER A 298 -6.36 -6.73 -4.21
N CYS A 299 -6.56 -7.20 -2.98
CA CYS A 299 -5.56 -7.34 -1.94
C CYS A 299 -4.31 -8.04 -2.48
N LYS A 300 -3.17 -7.37 -2.32
CA LYS A 300 -1.86 -7.91 -2.70
C LYS A 300 -1.28 -8.69 -1.52
N HIS A 301 -0.10 -9.27 -1.72
CA HIS A 301 0.56 -10.08 -0.69
C HIS A 301 -0.28 -11.29 -0.22
N ASN A 302 -1.23 -11.72 -1.06
CA ASN A 302 -2.17 -12.82 -0.80
C ASN A 302 -2.95 -12.64 0.52
N THR A 303 -3.34 -11.39 0.83
CA THR A 303 -4.23 -11.01 1.95
C THR A 303 -5.69 -10.92 1.51
N ARG A 304 -6.63 -10.79 2.45
CA ARG A 304 -8.08 -10.62 2.19
C ARG A 304 -8.71 -9.71 3.25
N GLY A 305 -9.96 -9.32 3.04
CA GLY A 305 -10.72 -8.41 3.91
C GLY A 305 -11.02 -7.09 3.21
N GLN A 306 -11.74 -6.17 3.87
CA GLN A 306 -12.08 -4.87 3.25
C GLN A 306 -10.89 -3.91 3.24
N ASN A 307 -10.01 -4.03 4.24
CA ASN A 307 -8.78 -3.26 4.41
C ASN A 307 -7.53 -4.15 4.22
N CYS A 308 -7.68 -5.35 3.64
CA CYS A 308 -6.66 -6.39 3.55
C CYS A 308 -6.12 -6.85 4.92
N GLU A 309 -6.95 -6.77 5.95
CA GLU A 309 -6.64 -6.97 7.36
C GLU A 309 -6.67 -8.44 7.83
N HIS A 310 -6.80 -9.40 6.90
CA HIS A 310 -6.88 -10.82 7.22
C HIS A 310 -5.98 -11.66 6.32
N CYS A 311 -5.29 -12.62 6.92
CA CYS A 311 -4.69 -13.73 6.18
C CYS A 311 -5.77 -14.66 5.61
N PRO A 312 -5.50 -15.39 4.51
CA PRO A 312 -6.35 -16.49 4.03
C PRO A 312 -6.61 -17.50 5.14
N THR A 313 -7.85 -17.99 5.26
CA THR A 313 -8.22 -19.00 6.28
C THR A 313 -7.56 -20.35 6.07
N ARG A 314 -7.08 -20.63 4.85
CA ARG A 314 -6.25 -21.79 4.52
C ARG A 314 -5.07 -21.33 3.67
N LYS A 315 -3.86 -21.71 4.09
CA LYS A 315 -2.64 -21.63 3.31
C LYS A 315 -2.56 -22.87 2.41
N PRO A 316 -2.57 -22.75 1.06
CA PRO A 316 -2.31 -23.88 0.18
C PRO A 316 -0.93 -24.49 0.45
N LEU A 317 -0.77 -25.81 0.33
CA LEU A 317 0.52 -26.48 0.57
C LEU A 317 1.60 -26.14 -0.48
N SER A 318 1.22 -25.51 -1.58
CA SER A 318 2.09 -24.96 -2.62
C SER A 318 2.59 -23.54 -2.32
N LEU A 319 2.38 -23.02 -1.10
CA LEU A 319 2.91 -21.71 -0.66
C LEU A 319 3.66 -21.87 0.66
N PHE A 320 4.77 -21.15 0.86
CA PHE A 320 5.54 -21.09 2.12
C PHE A 320 5.59 -19.67 2.71
N GLY A 321 6.23 -19.49 3.88
CA GLY A 321 6.29 -18.19 4.57
C GLY A 321 5.17 -17.93 5.60
N THR A 322 5.27 -16.81 6.31
CA THR A 322 4.35 -16.37 7.38
C THR A 322 3.54 -15.16 6.96
N CYS A 323 2.24 -15.16 7.22
CA CYS A 323 1.40 -13.99 7.02
C CYS A 323 1.22 -13.21 8.32
N ASN A 324 1.75 -12.00 8.34
CA ASN A 324 1.75 -11.07 9.47
C ASN A 324 1.07 -9.77 9.02
N VAL A 325 -0.17 -9.53 9.42
CA VAL A 325 -0.94 -8.34 8.99
C VAL A 325 -0.38 -7.02 9.58
N PHE A 326 0.64 -7.08 10.45
CA PHE A 326 1.19 -5.92 11.14
C PHE A 326 2.26 -5.18 10.30
N PRO A 327 2.25 -3.84 10.28
CA PRO A 327 3.09 -3.04 9.37
C PRO A 327 4.48 -2.65 9.92
N LEU A 328 4.85 -3.05 11.14
CA LEU A 328 5.96 -2.45 11.91
C LEU A 328 7.21 -3.32 12.11
N THR A 329 7.32 -4.46 11.44
CA THR A 329 8.59 -5.20 11.36
C THR A 329 8.98 -5.41 9.91
N ASN A 330 10.28 -5.38 9.63
CA ASN A 330 10.87 -5.67 8.31
C ASN A 330 10.65 -7.14 7.85
N SER A 331 9.75 -7.86 8.52
CA SER A 331 9.23 -9.17 8.16
C SER A 331 8.03 -9.00 7.21
N LEU A 332 8.31 -8.97 5.92
CA LEU A 332 7.28 -8.99 4.88
C LEU A 332 6.30 -10.15 5.11
N SER A 333 5.00 -9.83 5.17
CA SER A 333 3.94 -10.83 5.10
C SER A 333 3.84 -11.37 3.69
N PHE A 334 4.64 -12.40 3.39
CA PHE A 334 4.75 -12.95 2.06
C PHE A 334 4.44 -14.45 2.05
N PHE A 335 3.52 -14.82 1.17
CA PHE A 335 3.36 -16.20 0.74
C PHE A 335 4.01 -16.37 -0.64
N SER A 336 5.14 -17.06 -0.67
CA SER A 336 5.90 -17.43 -1.88
C SER A 336 5.54 -18.82 -2.37
N GLU A 337 5.50 -19.03 -3.69
CA GLU A 337 5.19 -20.32 -4.29
C GLU A 337 6.31 -21.36 -4.03
N CYS A 338 5.89 -22.58 -3.71
CA CYS A 338 6.75 -23.76 -3.59
C CYS A 338 7.19 -24.20 -4.99
N ASN A 339 8.16 -23.51 -5.59
CA ASN A 339 8.76 -23.86 -6.89
C ASN A 339 9.59 -25.16 -6.82
N CYS A 340 8.98 -26.27 -6.41
CA CYS A 340 9.61 -27.58 -6.32
C CYS A 340 9.80 -28.17 -7.72
N ASN A 341 10.99 -28.68 -8.00
CA ASN A 341 11.31 -29.31 -9.28
C ASN A 341 10.45 -30.57 -9.46
N THR A 342 9.60 -30.61 -10.49
CA THR A 342 8.63 -31.71 -10.70
C THR A 342 9.29 -33.08 -10.92
N MET A 343 10.52 -33.09 -11.45
CA MET A 343 11.26 -34.33 -11.68
C MET A 343 11.97 -34.81 -10.42
N GLY A 344 12.58 -33.90 -9.65
CA GLY A 344 13.36 -34.28 -8.46
C GLY A 344 12.59 -34.28 -7.13
N SER A 345 11.46 -33.58 -7.02
CA SER A 345 10.59 -33.61 -5.83
C SER A 345 9.48 -34.66 -5.94
N LEU A 346 8.95 -35.11 -4.80
CA LEU A 346 7.79 -36.01 -4.73
C LEU A 346 6.49 -35.28 -5.09
N HIS A 347 6.33 -34.04 -4.64
CA HIS A 347 5.15 -33.20 -4.80
C HIS A 347 5.53 -31.71 -4.89
N ASP A 348 4.62 -30.88 -5.40
CA ASP A 348 4.67 -29.41 -5.48
C ASP A 348 4.58 -28.68 -4.11
N ARG A 349 4.87 -29.40 -3.02
CA ARG A 349 4.61 -28.99 -1.64
C ARG A 349 5.92 -28.77 -0.90
N CYS A 350 5.97 -27.70 -0.11
CA CYS A 350 7.14 -27.36 0.67
C CYS A 350 6.79 -27.00 2.12
N ASN A 351 7.78 -27.10 3.01
CA ASN A 351 7.62 -26.82 4.43
C ASN A 351 7.49 -25.31 4.72
N GLY A 352 7.33 -24.92 5.99
CA GLY A 352 7.19 -23.51 6.38
C GLY A 352 8.32 -22.59 5.88
N THR A 353 9.53 -23.12 5.74
CA THR A 353 10.76 -22.44 5.27
C THR A 353 10.99 -22.53 3.76
N GLY A 354 10.16 -23.24 2.99
CA GLY A 354 10.29 -23.33 1.54
C GLY A 354 11.04 -24.55 0.99
N PHE A 355 11.45 -25.50 1.84
CA PHE A 355 12.09 -26.75 1.43
C PHE A 355 11.07 -27.77 0.92
N CYS A 356 11.34 -28.30 -0.27
CA CYS A 356 10.53 -29.33 -0.93
C CYS A 356 10.88 -30.74 -0.41
N GLN A 357 9.97 -31.70 -0.60
CA GLN A 357 10.25 -33.11 -0.30
C GLN A 357 10.91 -33.79 -1.51
N CYS A 358 12.18 -34.12 -1.37
CA CYS A 358 13.03 -34.66 -2.44
C CYS A 358 12.88 -36.19 -2.58
N LYS A 359 13.03 -36.67 -3.81
CA LYS A 359 13.13 -38.11 -4.13
C LYS A 359 14.50 -38.65 -3.72
N GLU A 360 14.61 -39.96 -3.64
CA GLU A 360 15.90 -40.62 -3.39
C GLU A 360 16.94 -40.23 -4.45
N GLY A 361 18.14 -39.87 -4.01
CA GLY A 361 19.20 -39.36 -4.89
C GLY A 361 19.15 -37.87 -5.23
N THR A 362 18.06 -37.15 -4.92
CA THR A 362 17.94 -35.70 -5.18
C THR A 362 18.15 -34.89 -3.90
N THR A 363 18.65 -33.66 -4.04
CA THR A 363 18.96 -32.74 -2.92
C THR A 363 18.73 -31.28 -3.35
N GLY A 364 19.02 -30.32 -2.47
CA GLY A 364 18.76 -28.90 -2.68
C GLY A 364 17.40 -28.45 -2.12
N VAL A 365 17.19 -27.14 -2.01
CA VAL A 365 15.96 -26.57 -1.43
C VAL A 365 14.73 -26.90 -2.29
N LYS A 366 14.91 -26.98 -3.62
CA LYS A 366 13.85 -27.24 -4.60
C LYS A 366 13.93 -28.63 -5.23
N CYS A 367 14.81 -29.50 -4.74
CA CYS A 367 15.06 -30.86 -5.25
C CYS A 367 15.56 -30.86 -6.70
N ASP A 368 16.49 -29.95 -6.97
CA ASP A 368 17.07 -29.57 -8.24
C ASP A 368 18.51 -30.08 -8.44
N ASP A 369 19.18 -30.47 -7.36
CA ASP A 369 20.51 -31.08 -7.35
C ASP A 369 20.46 -32.60 -7.17
N CYS A 370 21.57 -33.28 -7.47
CA CYS A 370 21.79 -34.69 -7.14
C CYS A 370 22.76 -34.87 -5.97
N LEU A 371 22.55 -35.92 -5.18
CA LEU A 371 23.51 -36.36 -4.17
C LEU A 371 24.79 -36.91 -4.85
N PRO A 372 25.94 -36.90 -4.16
CA PRO A 372 27.16 -37.56 -4.64
C PRO A 372 26.89 -39.03 -5.02
N GLY A 373 27.40 -39.46 -6.16
CA GLY A 373 27.09 -40.78 -6.73
C GLY A 373 25.76 -40.87 -7.50
N TYR A 374 25.11 -39.74 -7.79
CA TYR A 374 23.95 -39.65 -8.70
C TYR A 374 24.18 -38.58 -9.78
N TYR A 375 23.56 -38.74 -10.95
CA TYR A 375 23.64 -37.80 -12.07
C TYR A 375 22.25 -37.34 -12.53
N TRP A 376 22.14 -36.10 -13.03
CA TRP A 376 20.86 -35.52 -13.46
C TRP A 376 20.50 -35.86 -14.92
N LYS A 377 19.36 -36.51 -15.12
CA LYS A 377 18.77 -36.81 -16.43
C LYS A 377 17.26 -36.90 -16.33
N GLN A 378 16.57 -35.76 -16.35
CA GLN A 378 15.12 -35.67 -16.05
C GLN A 378 14.78 -36.22 -14.64
N GLY A 379 15.58 -35.84 -13.64
CA GLY A 379 15.63 -36.43 -12.29
C GLY A 379 16.99 -37.08 -12.02
N CYS A 380 17.28 -37.41 -10.75
CA CYS A 380 18.55 -38.03 -10.39
C CYS A 380 18.51 -39.56 -10.51
N PHE A 381 19.54 -40.12 -11.13
CA PHE A 381 19.74 -41.57 -11.26
C PHE A 381 21.10 -41.95 -10.65
N PRO A 382 21.22 -43.10 -9.97
CA PRO A 382 22.48 -43.51 -9.35
C PRO A 382 23.54 -43.80 -10.42
N ASN A 383 24.79 -43.44 -10.12
CA ASN A 383 25.96 -43.84 -10.88
C ASN A 383 26.13 -45.36 -10.74
N VAL A 384 26.16 -46.06 -11.87
CA VAL A 384 26.38 -47.51 -11.94
C VAL A 384 27.86 -47.85 -11.86
N CYS A 385 28.70 -46.92 -12.32
CA CYS A 385 30.15 -46.96 -12.19
C CYS A 385 30.68 -45.53 -12.05
N ASP A 386 31.83 -45.38 -11.40
CA ASP A 386 32.49 -44.10 -11.19
C ASP A 386 33.99 -44.33 -10.94
N ASP A 387 34.83 -43.34 -11.21
CA ASP A 387 36.30 -43.50 -11.21
C ASP A 387 36.91 -43.68 -9.80
N GLU A 388 36.18 -43.32 -8.73
CA GLU A 388 36.66 -43.42 -7.33
C GLU A 388 35.94 -44.47 -6.47
N LEU A 389 34.63 -44.71 -6.69
CA LEU A 389 33.79 -45.45 -5.74
C LEU A 389 33.28 -46.81 -6.25
N LEU A 390 33.11 -46.97 -7.58
CA LEU A 390 32.50 -48.16 -8.19
C LEU A 390 33.19 -48.47 -9.55
N LEU A 391 34.35 -49.10 -9.49
CA LEU A 391 35.06 -49.52 -10.69
C LEU A 391 34.37 -50.70 -11.38
N CYS A 392 34.35 -50.66 -12.71
CA CYS A 392 34.01 -51.81 -13.55
C CYS A 392 35.08 -52.90 -13.39
N GLN A 393 34.66 -54.14 -13.13
CA GLN A 393 35.56 -55.27 -12.90
C GLN A 393 35.98 -55.93 -14.23
N ASN A 394 36.99 -56.80 -14.17
CA ASN A 394 37.44 -57.64 -15.28
C ASN A 394 37.74 -56.88 -16.59
N GLY A 395 38.27 -55.64 -16.49
CA GLY A 395 38.63 -54.83 -17.64
C GLY A 395 37.46 -54.14 -18.36
N GLY A 396 36.26 -54.13 -17.76
CA GLY A 396 35.15 -53.32 -18.27
C GLY A 396 35.45 -51.82 -18.21
N THR A 397 34.94 -51.05 -19.17
CA THR A 397 35.09 -49.58 -19.21
C THR A 397 33.80 -48.91 -18.76
N CYS A 398 33.87 -47.93 -17.85
CA CYS A 398 32.70 -47.17 -17.45
C CYS A 398 32.25 -46.22 -18.58
N VAL A 399 30.95 -46.17 -18.86
CA VAL A 399 30.37 -45.30 -19.90
C VAL A 399 29.42 -44.30 -19.25
N GLN A 400 29.83 -43.03 -19.20
CA GLN A 400 29.05 -41.88 -18.71
C GLN A 400 28.43 -42.10 -17.31
N ASN A 401 29.15 -42.81 -16.44
CA ASN A 401 28.72 -43.27 -15.10
C ASN A 401 27.39 -44.05 -15.07
N GLN A 402 26.87 -44.44 -16.24
CA GLN A 402 25.56 -45.05 -16.44
C GLN A 402 25.60 -46.58 -16.55
N ARG A 403 26.74 -47.14 -16.98
CA ARG A 403 26.94 -48.60 -17.08
C ARG A 403 28.39 -48.96 -17.33
N CYS A 404 28.77 -50.17 -16.92
CA CYS A 404 29.98 -50.81 -17.42
C CYS A 404 29.76 -51.40 -18.82
N SER A 405 30.72 -51.17 -19.71
CA SER A 405 30.87 -51.86 -20.99
C SER A 405 31.84 -53.02 -20.80
N CYS A 406 31.31 -54.24 -20.77
CA CYS A 406 32.09 -55.44 -20.49
C CYS A 406 32.84 -55.96 -21.72
N THR A 407 34.02 -56.51 -21.48
CA THR A 407 34.72 -57.42 -22.41
C THR A 407 33.85 -58.65 -22.70
N PRO A 408 33.96 -59.27 -23.90
CA PRO A 408 33.01 -60.28 -24.39
C PRO A 408 32.84 -61.51 -23.47
N ASP A 409 33.88 -61.87 -22.73
CA ASP A 409 33.91 -63.01 -21.80
C ASP A 409 33.27 -62.73 -20.43
N PHE A 410 32.73 -61.52 -20.20
CA PHE A 410 32.16 -61.10 -18.91
C PHE A 410 30.79 -60.41 -19.07
N LYS A 411 29.97 -60.49 -18.02
CA LYS A 411 28.60 -59.99 -17.95
C LYS A 411 28.25 -59.53 -16.52
N GLY A 412 27.07 -58.92 -16.37
CA GLY A 412 26.61 -58.33 -15.11
C GLY A 412 26.84 -56.83 -15.04
N VAL A 413 26.21 -56.17 -14.07
CA VAL A 413 26.14 -54.71 -13.94
C VAL A 413 27.53 -54.05 -13.83
N LEU A 414 28.47 -54.73 -13.17
CA LEU A 414 29.87 -54.31 -12.99
C LEU A 414 30.85 -55.22 -13.75
N CYS A 415 30.38 -56.01 -14.72
CA CYS A 415 31.16 -57.04 -15.43
C CYS A 415 31.75 -58.13 -14.52
N GLN A 416 31.12 -58.37 -13.37
CA GLN A 416 31.62 -59.23 -12.30
C GLN A 416 31.44 -60.74 -12.54
N GLN A 417 30.60 -61.15 -13.51
CA GLN A 417 30.35 -62.56 -13.82
C GLN A 417 31.07 -62.95 -15.11
N SER A 418 31.70 -64.12 -15.15
CA SER A 418 32.15 -64.69 -16.43
C SER A 418 30.96 -65.16 -17.27
N ARG A 419 31.11 -65.03 -18.58
CA ARG A 419 30.19 -65.54 -19.60
C ARG A 419 30.63 -66.93 -20.04
N CYS A 420 30.73 -67.86 -19.07
CA CYS A 420 30.94 -69.28 -19.36
C CYS A 420 29.67 -69.83 -20.04
N ASP A 421 29.58 -69.71 -21.37
CA ASP A 421 28.55 -70.38 -22.17
C ASP A 421 28.81 -71.90 -22.18
N GLY A 422 27.74 -72.69 -22.17
CA GLY A 422 27.83 -74.12 -21.84
C GLY A 422 28.71 -74.93 -22.79
N GLY A 423 29.87 -75.41 -22.30
CA GLY A 423 30.63 -76.48 -22.96
C GLY A 423 32.16 -76.35 -23.04
N LYS A 424 32.78 -75.23 -22.62
CA LYS A 424 34.25 -75.12 -22.58
C LYS A 424 34.78 -74.69 -21.22
N LYS A 425 35.89 -75.31 -20.79
CA LYS A 425 36.44 -75.24 -19.43
C LYS A 425 36.88 -73.82 -19.08
N CYS A 426 36.23 -73.21 -18.09
CA CYS A 426 36.71 -72.00 -17.44
C CYS A 426 37.85 -72.41 -16.48
N ASN A 427 39.10 -72.33 -16.96
CA ASN A 427 40.31 -72.76 -16.24
C ASN A 427 40.63 -71.81 -15.07
N GLY A 428 40.26 -72.19 -13.85
CA GLY A 428 40.83 -71.60 -12.65
C GLY A 428 42.18 -72.26 -12.31
N ALA A 429 43.29 -71.55 -12.50
CA ALA A 429 44.55 -71.80 -11.79
C ALA A 429 45.57 -70.67 -12.01
N SER A 430 45.83 -69.91 -10.94
CA SER A 430 47.19 -69.45 -10.62
C SER A 430 47.28 -69.30 -9.10
N ALA A 431 47.56 -70.43 -8.45
CA ALA A 431 48.08 -70.41 -7.09
C ALA A 431 49.59 -70.22 -7.18
N LEU A 432 50.13 -69.32 -6.36
CA LEU A 432 51.54 -69.26 -6.01
C LEU A 432 51.64 -69.25 -4.49
N THR A 433 52.57 -70.04 -3.96
CA THR A 433 52.54 -70.63 -2.62
C THR A 433 53.73 -70.18 -1.75
N LEU A 434 53.80 -70.71 -0.51
CA LEU A 434 54.76 -70.44 0.59
C LEU A 434 54.48 -69.13 1.35
N SER A 435 54.54 -69.04 2.69
CA SER A 435 54.72 -70.04 3.77
C SER A 435 54.21 -69.43 5.11
N LEU A 436 54.18 -70.08 6.29
CA LEU A 436 54.74 -71.37 6.75
C LEU A 436 53.77 -72.06 7.77
N ALA A 437 54.30 -73.03 8.52
CA ALA A 437 53.70 -73.92 9.52
C ALA A 437 53.37 -73.31 10.90
N LEU A 438 52.75 -74.18 11.74
CA LEU A 438 52.36 -74.02 13.17
C LEU A 438 51.04 -73.21 13.36
N LEU A 439 50.03 -73.66 14.12
CA LEU A 439 49.96 -74.76 15.09
C LEU A 439 48.84 -75.79 14.81
N LEU A 440 49.10 -76.98 15.33
CA LEU A 440 48.25 -78.17 15.42
C LEU A 440 46.85 -77.95 16.02
N CYS A 441 45.85 -78.55 15.37
CA CYS A 441 44.92 -79.59 15.86
C CYS A 441 44.17 -79.43 17.22
N PRO A 442 43.04 -80.15 17.41
CA PRO A 442 41.86 -79.62 18.09
C PRO A 442 41.61 -80.28 19.46
N LEU A 443 40.45 -80.00 20.09
CA LEU A 443 39.47 -81.00 20.59
C LEU A 443 38.51 -80.44 21.67
N LEU A 444 37.33 -81.06 21.70
CA LEU A 444 36.35 -81.21 22.79
C LEU A 444 35.71 -79.98 23.46
N ALA A 445 34.37 -80.01 23.44
CA ALA A 445 33.53 -79.45 24.47
C ALA A 445 33.69 -80.22 25.80
N THR A 446 33.57 -79.55 26.95
CA THR A 446 32.42 -79.67 27.88
C THR A 446 32.67 -79.03 29.25
N LEU A 447 31.56 -78.62 29.89
CA LEU A 447 31.30 -78.59 31.35
C LEU A 447 32.01 -77.57 32.27
N LEU A 448 31.16 -76.86 33.02
CA LEU A 448 31.36 -76.27 34.37
C LEU A 448 32.44 -75.17 34.49
N GLY A 449 32.28 -74.11 35.27
CA GLY A 449 31.21 -73.72 36.19
C GLY A 449 31.78 -72.82 37.30
N SER A 450 30.95 -71.91 37.83
CA SER A 450 31.13 -71.17 39.11
C SER A 450 32.37 -70.26 39.34
N ALA A 451 32.05 -68.97 39.50
CA ALA A 451 32.31 -68.14 40.69
C ALA A 451 33.55 -67.22 40.82
N ALA A 452 33.29 -66.12 41.56
CA ALA A 452 34.19 -65.12 42.17
C ALA A 452 35.01 -64.22 41.21
N SER A 453 34.70 -62.93 41.04
CA SER A 453 34.35 -61.94 42.10
C SER A 453 33.38 -60.86 41.61
#